data_AF-A0A7D8UAS2-F1
#
_entry.id   AF-A0A7D8UAS2-F1
#
_cell.length_a   1.000
_cell.length_b   1.000
_cell.length_c   1.000
_cell.angle_alpha   90.00
_cell.angle_beta   90.00
_cell.angle_gamma   90.00
#
_symmetry.space_group_name_H-M   'P 1'
#
loop_
_entity.id
_entity.type
_entity.pdbx_description
1 polymer ?
#
loop_
_entity_poly.entity_id
_entity_poly.type
_entity_poly.pdbx_seq_one_letter_code
_entity_poly.pdbx_strand_id
1 'polypeptide(L)'
;MDGEERARTPFEGGMGGMGGGMMMRIPPEKRFKVKVATVCLEHGKKDPTPRVAYKMIPVDQFTEDSRVHEVCRMLGYHKISQNVAQAAAWHLMDGLAWDFLANKPKSQDPVTKRMTMWFHPQELHYASLVVATASQTADQPVKSESELRAADYRQLP
;
A
#
# COMPACT_ATOMS: atom_id res chain seq x y z
N MET A 1 -7.65 56.43 -31.82
CA MET A 1 -9.09 56.28 -32.06
C MET A 1 -9.22 54.82 -32.45
N ASP A 2 -9.40 53.85 -31.55
CA ASP A 2 -10.18 53.75 -30.29
C ASP A 2 -9.45 52.68 -29.42
N GLY A 3 -9.33 52.69 -28.08
CA GLY A 3 -10.25 53.13 -27.04
C GLY A 3 -11.07 51.93 -26.52
N GLU A 4 -10.53 51.10 -25.61
CA GLU A 4 -11.30 50.35 -24.57
C GLU A 4 -10.36 49.57 -23.61
N GLU A 5 -10.35 49.97 -22.34
CA GLU A 5 -9.74 49.31 -21.18
C GLU A 5 -10.43 47.99 -20.80
N ARG A 6 -9.67 47.00 -20.32
CA ARG A 6 -10.15 46.08 -19.28
C ARG A 6 -9.07 45.79 -18.25
N ALA A 7 -9.16 46.53 -17.14
CA ALA A 7 -8.57 46.17 -15.86
C ALA A 7 -9.11 44.81 -15.36
N ARG A 8 -8.22 43.95 -14.88
CA ARG A 8 -8.56 42.92 -13.88
C ARG A 8 -7.58 43.04 -12.72
N THR A 9 -8.19 43.29 -11.57
CA THR A 9 -7.61 43.47 -10.24
C THR A 9 -6.76 42.28 -9.78
N PRO A 10 -5.67 42.49 -9.01
CA PRO A 10 -5.04 41.44 -8.24
C PRO A 10 -5.97 41.02 -7.08
N PHE A 11 -6.27 39.73 -6.97
CA PHE A 11 -6.98 39.19 -5.81
C PHE A 11 -5.96 39.02 -4.67
N GLU A 12 -5.94 40.00 -3.79
CA GLU A 12 -5.34 39.93 -2.46
C GLU A 12 -6.44 39.50 -1.47
N GLY A 13 -6.16 38.47 -0.68
CA GLY A 13 -7.03 37.99 0.40
C GLY A 13 -6.80 36.50 0.67
N GLY A 14 -6.50 36.03 1.88
CA GLY A 14 -6.36 36.67 3.17
C GLY A 14 -5.87 35.61 4.17
N MET A 15 -5.25 36.06 5.25
CA MET A 15 -4.93 35.25 6.43
C MET A 15 -6.19 34.57 6.99
N GLY A 16 -6.06 33.30 7.44
CA GLY A 16 -7.11 32.69 8.25
C GLY A 16 -6.74 31.31 8.82
N GLY A 17 -6.41 31.28 10.11
CA GLY A 17 -6.60 30.14 11.04
C GLY A 17 -5.58 29.01 10.93
N MET A 18 -4.57 28.86 11.79
CA MET A 18 -4.63 28.68 13.25
C MET A 18 -5.47 27.46 13.66
N GLY A 19 -4.77 26.40 14.10
CA GLY A 19 -5.23 25.46 15.13
C GLY A 19 -6.47 24.63 14.81
N GLY A 20 -6.27 23.40 14.34
CA GLY A 20 -7.34 22.41 14.28
C GLY A 20 -6.78 21.02 14.51
N GLY A 21 -6.72 20.59 15.77
CA GLY A 21 -6.48 19.20 16.12
C GLY A 21 -7.39 18.29 15.28
N MET A 22 -6.77 17.30 14.64
CA MET A 22 -7.41 16.29 13.80
C MET A 22 -8.50 15.53 14.57
N MET A 23 -9.72 16.08 14.62
CA MET A 23 -10.91 15.35 15.02
C MET A 23 -11.28 14.37 13.92
N MET A 24 -10.65 13.19 13.93
CA MET A 24 -10.96 12.05 13.05
C MET A 24 -12.30 11.41 13.42
N ARG A 25 -13.39 12.19 13.48
CA ARG A 25 -14.75 11.68 13.70
C ARG A 25 -15.49 11.71 12.38
N ILE A 26 -15.81 10.53 11.84
CA ILE A 26 -16.69 10.41 10.67
C ILE A 26 -18.12 10.71 11.17
N PRO A 27 -18.78 11.77 10.69
CA PRO A 27 -20.13 12.08 11.12
C PRO A 27 -21.09 10.94 10.74
N PRO A 28 -22.17 10.71 11.52
CA PRO A 28 -23.14 9.66 11.23
C PRO A 28 -23.67 9.80 9.81
N GLU A 29 -23.87 8.66 9.14
CA GLU A 29 -24.36 8.54 7.75
C GLU A 29 -23.46 9.14 6.67
N LYS A 30 -22.32 9.76 7.02
CA LYS A 30 -21.35 10.22 6.03
C LYS A 30 -20.32 9.14 5.76
N ARG A 31 -19.85 9.12 4.51
CA ARG A 31 -18.78 8.24 4.04
C ARG A 31 -17.53 9.08 3.84
N PHE A 32 -16.38 8.54 4.22
CA PHE A 32 -15.09 9.13 3.95
C PHE A 32 -14.31 8.25 2.96
N LYS A 33 -13.61 8.89 2.02
CA LYS A 33 -12.80 8.19 1.02
C LYS A 33 -11.36 8.11 1.51
N VAL A 34 -10.92 6.92 1.88
CA VAL A 34 -9.53 6.64 2.27
C VAL A 34 -8.77 6.10 1.07
N LYS A 35 -7.54 6.58 0.86
CA LYS A 35 -6.59 5.94 -0.05
C LYS A 35 -5.77 4.94 0.75
N VAL A 36 -5.77 3.69 0.31
CA VAL A 36 -5.04 2.59 0.95
C VAL A 36 -4.07 2.02 -0.07
N ALA A 37 -2.82 1.78 0.35
CA ALA A 37 -1.87 1.03 -0.45
C ALA A 37 -2.25 -0.45 -0.42
N THR A 38 -2.47 -1.04 -1.60
CA THR A 38 -2.91 -2.45 -1.74
C THR A 38 -2.03 -3.16 -2.74
N VAL A 39 -1.90 -4.48 -2.59
CA VAL A 39 -1.21 -5.34 -3.55
C VAL A 39 -2.09 -6.52 -3.91
N CYS A 40 -1.89 -7.06 -5.11
CA CYS A 40 -2.54 -8.29 -5.53
C CYS A 40 -1.82 -9.48 -4.88
N LEU A 41 -2.54 -10.31 -4.13
CA LEU A 41 -1.95 -11.50 -3.53
C LEU A 41 -1.76 -12.64 -4.52
N GLU A 42 -2.58 -12.68 -5.57
CA GLU A 42 -2.52 -13.69 -6.62
C GLU A 42 -2.13 -13.05 -7.94
N HIS A 43 -1.24 -13.73 -8.66
CA HIS A 43 -0.80 -13.35 -9.99
C HIS A 43 -1.84 -13.73 -11.06
N GLY A 44 -1.93 -12.92 -12.12
CA GLY A 44 -2.76 -13.22 -13.30
C GLY A 44 -4.25 -12.93 -13.18
N LYS A 45 -4.75 -12.56 -12.00
CA LYS A 45 -6.13 -12.07 -11.86
C LYS A 45 -6.29 -10.70 -12.54
N LYS A 46 -7.48 -10.47 -13.09
CA LYS A 46 -7.83 -9.19 -13.72
C LYS A 46 -7.80 -8.08 -12.67
N ASP A 47 -7.38 -6.89 -13.10
CA ASP A 47 -7.38 -5.71 -12.25
C ASP A 47 -8.79 -5.45 -11.68
N PRO A 48 -8.87 -5.01 -10.40
CA PRO A 48 -10.16 -4.78 -9.78
C PRO A 48 -10.90 -3.65 -10.49
N THR A 49 -12.19 -3.83 -10.74
CA THR A 49 -13.04 -2.82 -11.39
C THR A 49 -14.16 -2.38 -10.45
N PRO A 50 -14.53 -1.09 -10.41
CA PRO A 50 -15.57 -0.59 -9.52
C PRO A 50 -16.96 -1.22 -9.69
N ARG A 51 -17.17 -1.98 -10.78
CA ARG A 51 -18.44 -2.64 -11.09
C ARG A 51 -18.64 -3.95 -10.32
N VAL A 52 -17.56 -4.52 -9.78
CA VAL A 52 -17.62 -5.77 -9.02
C VAL A 52 -17.77 -5.43 -7.54
N ALA A 53 -18.70 -6.10 -6.86
CA ALA A 53 -18.86 -5.97 -5.42
C ALA A 53 -17.71 -6.67 -4.70
N TYR A 54 -16.90 -5.91 -3.95
CA TYR A 54 -15.81 -6.44 -3.14
C TYR A 54 -16.20 -6.52 -1.66
N LYS A 55 -15.77 -7.58 -0.99
CA LYS A 55 -15.89 -7.74 0.46
C LYS A 55 -14.49 -7.66 1.07
N MET A 56 -14.33 -6.85 2.11
CA MET A 56 -13.12 -6.89 2.92
C MET A 56 -13.18 -8.12 3.82
N ILE A 57 -12.15 -8.95 3.74
CA ILE A 57 -11.96 -10.10 4.62
C ILE A 57 -10.63 -9.94 5.37
N PRO A 58 -10.54 -10.42 6.61
CA PRO A 58 -9.26 -10.56 7.30
C PRO A 58 -8.27 -11.40 6.49
N VAL A 59 -6.98 -11.07 6.56
CA VAL A 59 -5.94 -11.73 5.75
C VAL A 59 -5.72 -13.19 6.16
N ASP A 60 -5.94 -13.52 7.43
CA ASP A 60 -5.96 -14.87 8.01
C ASP A 60 -7.02 -15.78 7.39
N GLN A 61 -8.12 -15.22 6.88
CA GLN A 61 -9.13 -16.00 6.16
C GLN A 61 -8.72 -16.33 4.73
N PHE A 62 -7.69 -15.66 4.20
CA PHE A 62 -7.21 -15.85 2.85
C PHE A 62 -5.93 -16.68 2.78
N THR A 63 -5.00 -16.48 3.71
CA THR A 63 -3.73 -17.22 3.78
C THR A 63 -3.27 -17.44 5.21
N GLU A 64 -2.75 -18.63 5.47
CA GLU A 64 -2.13 -19.02 6.75
C GLU A 64 -0.64 -18.65 6.80
N ASP A 65 -0.04 -18.23 5.68
CA ASP A 65 1.38 -17.87 5.61
C ASP A 65 1.66 -16.55 6.33
N SER A 66 2.18 -16.64 7.56
CA SER A 66 2.53 -15.49 8.39
C SER A 66 3.54 -14.53 7.74
N ARG A 67 4.33 -14.98 6.75
CA ARG A 67 5.24 -14.11 6.00
C ARG A 67 4.47 -13.10 5.15
N VAL A 68 3.33 -13.50 4.59
CA VAL A 68 2.47 -12.62 3.79
C VAL A 68 1.80 -11.56 4.67
N HIS A 69 1.47 -11.92 5.91
CA HIS A 69 0.94 -10.97 6.90
C HIS A 69 1.97 -9.90 7.23
N GLU A 70 3.24 -10.29 7.43
CA GLU A 70 4.33 -9.35 7.69
C GLU A 70 4.59 -8.42 6.51
N VAL A 71 4.58 -8.93 5.27
CA VAL A 71 4.71 -8.09 4.06
C VAL A 71 3.58 -7.06 3.99
N CYS A 72 2.32 -7.49 4.19
CA CYS A 72 1.16 -6.59 4.21
C CYS A 72 1.25 -5.55 5.32
N ARG A 73 1.75 -5.94 6.50
CA ARG A 73 1.98 -5.04 7.64
C ARG A 73 3.05 -3.99 7.32
N MET A 74 4.18 -4.41 6.76
CA MET A 74 5.25 -3.49 6.34
C MET A 74 4.77 -2.49 5.29
N LEU A 75 3.93 -2.92 4.34
CA LEU A 75 3.29 -2.04 3.37
C LEU A 75 2.33 -1.05 4.03
N GLY A 76 1.47 -1.52 4.94
CA GLY A 76 0.51 -0.67 5.66
C GLY A 76 1.18 0.41 6.51
N TYR A 77 2.35 0.11 7.09
CA TYR A 77 3.18 1.08 7.81
C TYR A 77 4.13 1.89 6.90
N HIS A 78 4.00 1.77 5.57
CA HIS A 78 4.82 2.50 4.59
C HIS A 78 6.33 2.24 4.73
N LYS A 79 6.73 1.09 5.29
CA LYS A 79 8.15 0.70 5.43
C LYS A 79 8.76 0.19 4.12
N ILE A 80 7.92 -0.28 3.20
CA ILE A 80 8.32 -0.79 1.88
C ILE A 80 7.42 -0.17 0.81
N SER A 81 7.96 -0.09 -0.41
CA SER A 81 7.16 0.39 -1.55
C SER A 81 6.15 -0.66 -2.01
N GLN A 82 5.11 -0.20 -2.71
CA GLN A 82 4.07 -1.07 -3.25
C GLN A 82 4.63 -2.10 -4.24
N ASN A 83 5.59 -1.72 -5.09
CA ASN A 83 6.22 -2.64 -6.05
C ASN A 83 7.01 -3.75 -5.35
N VAL A 84 7.76 -3.41 -4.30
CA VAL A 84 8.51 -4.39 -3.49
C VAL A 84 7.54 -5.36 -2.82
N ALA A 85 6.45 -4.85 -2.23
CA ALA A 85 5.42 -5.68 -1.64
C ALA A 85 4.71 -6.58 -2.66
N GLN A 86 4.44 -6.07 -3.87
CA GLN A 86 3.80 -6.82 -4.95
C GLN A 86 4.66 -7.99 -5.45
N ALA A 87 5.97 -7.77 -5.59
CA ALA A 87 6.92 -8.82 -5.97
C ALA A 87 7.06 -9.88 -4.87
N ALA A 88 7.17 -9.45 -3.61
CA ALA A 88 7.24 -10.36 -2.47
C ALA A 88 5.97 -11.19 -2.31
N ALA A 89 4.79 -10.60 -2.48
CA ALA A 89 3.51 -11.30 -2.40
C ALA A 89 3.40 -12.40 -3.46
N TRP A 90 3.71 -12.11 -4.73
CA TRP A 90 3.69 -13.12 -5.80
C TRP A 90 4.75 -14.21 -5.63
N HIS A 91 5.91 -13.89 -5.06
CA HIS A 91 6.90 -14.91 -4.75
C HIS A 91 6.42 -15.86 -3.65
N LEU A 92 5.80 -15.34 -2.59
CA LEU A 92 5.32 -16.11 -1.45
C LEU A 92 4.06 -16.93 -1.76
N MET A 93 3.08 -16.32 -2.42
CA MET A 93 1.77 -16.92 -2.67
C MET A 93 1.77 -17.84 -3.89
N ASP A 94 2.35 -17.37 -5.00
CA ASP A 94 2.30 -18.07 -6.29
C ASP A 94 3.60 -18.84 -6.61
N GLY A 95 4.63 -18.72 -5.76
CA GLY A 95 5.92 -19.40 -5.94
C GLY A 95 6.73 -18.90 -7.14
N LEU A 96 6.46 -17.68 -7.64
CA LEU A 96 7.14 -17.16 -8.83
C LEU A 96 8.63 -16.94 -8.56
N ALA A 97 9.49 -17.49 -9.43
CA ALA A 97 10.93 -17.28 -9.36
C ALA A 97 11.30 -15.81 -9.59
N TRP A 98 12.34 -15.33 -8.91
CA TRP A 98 12.82 -13.96 -9.05
C TRP A 98 13.24 -13.62 -10.48
N ASP A 99 13.84 -14.57 -11.19
CA ASP A 99 14.24 -14.40 -12.59
C ASP A 99 13.03 -14.22 -13.52
N PHE A 100 11.92 -14.90 -13.21
CA PHE A 100 10.66 -14.72 -13.94
C PHE A 100 10.06 -13.33 -13.67
N LEU A 101 10.09 -12.88 -12.41
CA LEU A 101 9.62 -11.55 -12.04
C LEU A 101 10.47 -10.43 -12.68
N ALA A 102 11.79 -10.62 -12.77
CA ALA A 102 12.72 -9.69 -13.41
C ALA A 102 12.43 -9.46 -14.89
N ASN A 103 11.99 -10.51 -15.58
CA ASN A 103 11.72 -10.48 -17.01
C ASN A 103 10.24 -10.25 -17.35
N LYS A 104 9.42 -9.91 -16.37
CA LYS A 104 7.98 -9.77 -16.57
C LYS A 104 7.60 -8.42 -17.20
N PRO A 105 7.04 -8.38 -18.43
CA PRO A 105 6.58 -7.14 -19.03
C PRO A 105 5.27 -6.67 -18.36
N LYS A 106 5.18 -5.36 -18.10
CA LYS A 106 4.00 -4.69 -17.55
C LYS A 106 3.09 -4.15 -18.63
N SER A 107 3.67 -3.37 -19.50
CA SER A 107 2.97 -2.77 -20.62
C SER A 107 3.93 -2.62 -21.77
N GLN A 108 3.38 -2.67 -22.97
CA GLN A 108 4.12 -2.34 -24.17
C GLN A 108 3.62 -1.01 -24.69
N ASP A 109 4.54 -0.11 -24.98
CA ASP A 109 4.22 1.13 -25.66
C ASP A 109 3.66 0.80 -27.06
N PRO A 110 2.44 1.25 -27.41
CA PRO A 110 1.83 0.92 -28.68
C PRO A 110 2.61 1.46 -29.88
N VAL A 111 3.32 2.58 -29.72
CA VAL A 111 4.04 3.31 -30.77
C VAL A 111 5.50 2.88 -30.81
N THR A 112 6.23 3.01 -29.70
CA THR A 112 7.68 2.72 -29.69
C THR A 112 8.00 1.23 -29.56
N LYS A 113 6.98 0.40 -29.32
CA LYS A 113 7.08 -1.04 -29.02
C LYS A 113 8.00 -1.38 -27.84
N ARG A 114 8.46 -0.39 -27.08
CA ARG A 114 9.27 -0.59 -25.87
C ARG A 114 8.44 -1.25 -24.80
N MET A 115 9.05 -2.21 -24.12
CA MET A 115 8.45 -2.89 -22.98
C MET A 115 8.82 -2.15 -21.71
N THR A 116 7.82 -1.79 -20.92
CA THR A 116 8.03 -1.37 -19.53
C THR A 116 7.93 -2.61 -18.66
N MET A 117 8.95 -2.88 -17.85
CA MET A 117 8.97 -4.02 -16.95
C MET A 117 8.09 -3.76 -15.72
N TRP A 118 7.62 -4.82 -15.08
CA TRP A 118 6.88 -4.69 -13.82
C TRP A 118 7.75 -4.15 -12.70
N PHE A 119 8.98 -4.62 -12.60
CA PHE A 119 9.87 -4.36 -11.48
C PHE A 119 11.24 -3.88 -11.96
N HIS A 120 11.84 -2.95 -11.22
CA HIS A 120 13.24 -2.61 -11.37
C HIS A 120 14.12 -3.65 -10.64
N PRO A 121 15.32 -4.00 -11.12
CA PRO A 121 16.19 -5.00 -10.44
C PRO A 121 16.45 -4.71 -8.96
N GLN A 122 16.57 -3.43 -8.60
CA GLN A 122 16.74 -3.02 -7.20
C GLN A 122 15.50 -3.34 -6.35
N GLU A 123 14.29 -3.19 -6.89
CA GLU A 123 13.05 -3.52 -6.17
C GLU A 123 12.96 -5.02 -5.90
N LEU A 124 13.41 -5.85 -6.84
CA LEU A 124 13.45 -7.31 -6.66
C LEU A 124 14.47 -7.73 -5.61
N HIS A 125 15.64 -7.05 -5.57
CA HIS A 125 16.60 -7.27 -4.51
C HIS A 125 16.03 -6.90 -3.13
N TYR A 126 15.35 -5.75 -3.02
CA TYR A 126 14.68 -5.39 -1.76
C TYR A 126 13.54 -6.37 -1.41
N ALA A 127 12.79 -6.86 -2.40
CA ALA A 127 11.72 -7.84 -2.18
C ALA A 127 12.26 -9.16 -1.63
N SER A 128 13.40 -9.64 -2.12
CA SER A 128 14.01 -10.87 -1.59
C SER A 128 14.51 -10.69 -0.16
N LEU A 129 15.08 -9.52 0.18
CA LEU A 129 15.45 -9.18 1.57
C LEU A 129 14.22 -9.13 2.47
N VAL A 130 13.13 -8.51 2.03
CA VAL A 130 11.86 -8.45 2.77
C VAL A 130 11.31 -9.84 3.04
N VAL A 131 11.33 -10.73 2.04
CA VAL A 131 10.91 -12.14 2.22
C VAL A 131 11.79 -12.86 3.24
N ALA A 132 13.10 -12.65 3.19
CA ALA A 132 14.03 -13.23 4.16
C ALA A 132 13.78 -12.72 5.59
N THR A 133 13.54 -11.41 5.77
CA THR A 133 13.19 -10.82 7.07
C THR A 133 11.82 -11.28 7.56
N ALA A 134 10.83 -11.37 6.68
CA ALA A 134 9.51 -11.88 7.00
C ALA A 134 9.58 -13.34 7.46
N SER A 135 10.42 -14.16 6.83
CA SER A 135 10.64 -15.55 7.23
C SER A 135 11.26 -15.66 8.63
N GLN A 136 12.22 -14.78 8.96
CA GLN A 136 12.81 -14.74 10.31
C GLN A 136 11.82 -14.27 11.37
N THR A 137 10.91 -13.36 11.02
CA THR A 137 9.91 -12.81 11.93
C THR A 137 8.74 -13.78 12.13
N ALA A 138 8.38 -14.54 11.10
CA ALA A 138 7.37 -15.59 11.14
C ALA A 138 7.70 -16.71 12.14
N ASP A 139 8.99 -17.02 12.31
CA ASP A 139 9.47 -17.99 13.31
C ASP A 139 9.43 -17.45 14.75
N GLN A 140 9.26 -16.13 14.93
CA GLN A 140 9.11 -15.55 16.25
C GLN A 140 7.64 -15.63 16.67
N PRO A 141 7.32 -16.20 17.85
CA PRO A 141 5.95 -16.24 18.32
C PRO A 141 5.41 -14.81 18.44
N VAL A 142 4.32 -14.54 17.73
CA VAL A 142 3.58 -13.28 17.86
C VAL A 142 3.09 -13.21 19.30
N LYS A 143 3.71 -12.34 20.12
CA LYS A 143 3.22 -12.06 21.46
C LYS A 143 1.78 -11.58 21.32
N SER A 144 0.87 -12.33 21.93
CA SER A 144 -0.56 -12.10 21.80
C SER A 144 -0.91 -10.68 22.27
N GLU A 145 -1.94 -10.07 21.68
CA GLU A 145 -2.43 -8.74 22.09
C GLU A 145 -2.80 -8.70 23.58
N SER A 146 -3.17 -9.86 24.16
CA SER A 146 -3.36 -10.04 25.60
C SER A 146 -2.07 -9.96 26.41
N GLU A 147 -0.92 -10.44 25.91
CA GLU A 147 0.37 -10.31 26.59
C GLU A 147 0.92 -8.89 26.53
N LEU A 148 0.66 -8.17 25.43
CA LEU A 148 1.03 -6.75 25.30
C LEU A 148 0.16 -5.87 26.23
N ARG A 149 -1.16 -6.09 26.28
CA ARG A 149 -2.04 -5.42 27.26
C ARG A 149 -1.70 -5.79 28.70
N ALA A 150 -1.29 -7.03 28.97
CA ALA A 150 -0.91 -7.49 30.32
C ALA A 150 0.49 -7.00 30.77
N ALA A 151 1.35 -6.61 29.83
CA ALA A 151 2.61 -5.93 30.12
C ALA A 151 2.38 -4.46 30.47
N ASP A 152 1.51 -3.78 29.70
CA ASP A 152 1.13 -2.39 29.96
C ASP A 152 0.37 -2.22 31.29
N TYR A 153 -0.49 -3.18 31.67
CA TYR A 153 -1.23 -3.11 32.94
C TYR A 153 -0.37 -3.39 34.19
N ARG A 154 0.80 -4.02 34.03
CA ARG A 154 1.72 -4.33 35.15
C ARG A 154 2.64 -3.17 35.52
N GLN A 155 2.58 -2.05 34.81
CA GLN A 155 3.44 -0.88 34.99
C GLN A 155 2.70 0.36 35.50
N LEU A 156 1.42 0.25 35.90
CA LEU A 156 0.71 1.34 36.58
C LEU A 156 1.08 1.36 38.08
N PRO A 157 1.45 2.52 38.65
CA PRO A 157 1.77 2.65 40.08
C PRO A 157 0.56 2.44 40.99
#